data_AF-A0AA35DA72-F1
#
_entry.id   AF-A0AA35DA72-F1
#
_cell.length_a   1.000
_cell.length_b   1.000
_cell.length_c   1.000
_cell.angle_alpha   90.00
_cell.angle_beta   90.00
_cell.angle_gamma   90.00
#
_symmetry.space_group_name_H-M   'P 1'
#
loop_
_entity.id
_entity.type
_entity.pdbx_description
1 polymer ?
#
loop_
_entity_poly.entity_id
_entity_poly.type
_entity_poly.pdbx_seq_one_letter_code
_entity_poly.pdbx_strand_id
1 'polypeptide(L)'
;MLIALHKNATTTPATRRALQQASSTDRELAQQYGIGLDTVRKWRHRTTVHDASHTPHRLQTTLNAAQEELVVYLRTQLLLPLDDLLAVVREFIEPAMSRSALDRLLRRRGHSRLPIQPKPEGEHKPFKAYEPGYVHVDVKYLPQMHA
;
A
#
# COMPACT_ATOMS: atom_id res chain seq x y z
N MET A 1 1.14 -23.01 -10.04
CA MET A 1 1.32 -22.47 -8.68
C MET A 1 2.39 -21.39 -8.76
N LEU A 2 2.07 -20.11 -8.54
CA LEU A 2 3.06 -19.02 -8.58
C LEU A 2 3.91 -19.10 -7.30
N ILE A 3 5.13 -19.61 -7.43
CA ILE A 3 6.09 -19.65 -6.33
C ILE A 3 6.80 -18.30 -6.30
N ALA A 4 6.45 -17.44 -5.34
CA ALA A 4 7.18 -16.22 -5.06
C ALA A 4 8.45 -16.56 -4.28
N LEU A 5 9.54 -16.85 -5.01
CA LEU A 5 10.84 -17.17 -4.42
C LEU A 5 11.90 -16.23 -5.02
N HIS A 6 12.81 -15.76 -4.16
CA HIS A 6 13.94 -14.98 -4.61
C HIS A 6 14.86 -15.82 -5.52
N LYS A 7 15.44 -15.21 -6.57
CA LYS A 7 16.28 -15.91 -7.56
C LYS A 7 17.45 -16.68 -6.94
N ASN A 8 17.99 -16.16 -5.84
CA ASN A 8 19.14 -16.76 -5.13
C ASN A 8 18.73 -17.62 -3.92
N ALA A 9 17.46 -17.98 -3.77
CA ALA A 9 17.02 -18.79 -2.63
C ALA A 9 17.47 -20.24 -2.79
N THR A 10 18.30 -20.72 -1.87
CA THR A 10 18.79 -22.11 -1.86
C THR A 10 17.69 -23.12 -1.48
N THR A 11 16.74 -22.74 -0.62
CA THR A 11 15.64 -23.64 -0.20
C THR A 11 14.35 -23.31 -0.94
N THR A 12 13.85 -24.29 -1.71
CA THR A 12 12.55 -24.20 -2.39
C THR A 12 11.42 -24.75 -1.50
N PRO A 13 10.15 -24.44 -1.76
CA PRO A 13 9.03 -25.06 -1.04
C PRO A 13 9.04 -26.60 -1.07
N ALA A 14 9.52 -27.20 -2.18
CA ALA A 14 9.69 -28.65 -2.30
C ALA A 14 10.77 -29.17 -1.36
N THR A 15 11.95 -28.53 -1.34
CA THR A 15 13.03 -28.85 -0.40
C THR A 15 12.57 -28.72 1.05
N ARG A 16 11.88 -27.63 1.39
CA ARG A 16 11.36 -27.38 2.74
C ARG A 16 10.37 -28.47 3.18
N ARG A 17 9.51 -28.94 2.26
CA ARG A 17 8.59 -30.06 2.52
C ARG A 17 9.35 -31.37 2.76
N ALA A 18 10.37 -31.64 1.97
CA ALA A 18 11.21 -32.83 2.14
C ALA A 18 11.91 -32.82 3.50
N LEU A 19 12.41 -31.67 3.95
CA LEU A 19 13.01 -31.52 5.29
C LEU A 19 12.02 -31.78 6.43
N GLN A 20 10.75 -31.38 6.27
CA GLN A 20 9.69 -31.63 7.25
C GLN A 20 9.32 -33.11 7.38
N GLN A 21 9.38 -33.86 6.27
CA GLN A 21 8.98 -35.27 6.22
C GLN A 21 10.13 -36.24 6.45
N ALA A 22 11.38 -35.78 6.34
CA ALA A 22 12.56 -36.62 6.50
C ALA A 22 12.67 -37.19 7.91
N SER A 23 13.13 -38.45 8.02
CA SER A 23 13.49 -39.10 9.29
C SER A 23 14.99 -39.06 9.59
N SER A 24 15.82 -38.69 8.60
CA SER A 24 17.28 -38.57 8.71
C SER A 24 17.73 -37.51 9.72
N THR A 25 19.00 -37.55 10.12
CA THR A 25 19.53 -36.54 11.05
C THR A 25 19.67 -35.17 10.39
N ASP A 26 19.68 -34.09 11.20
CA ASP A 26 19.85 -32.74 10.66
C ASP A 26 21.17 -32.56 9.90
N ARG A 27 22.23 -33.29 10.31
CA ARG A 27 23.56 -33.26 9.66
C ARG A 27 23.54 -33.88 8.28
N GLU A 28 22.90 -35.03 8.13
CA GLU A 28 22.76 -35.70 6.83
C GLU A 28 21.98 -34.81 5.85
N LEU A 29 20.89 -34.21 6.32
CA LEU A 29 20.07 -33.30 5.50
C LEU A 29 20.84 -32.03 5.13
N ALA A 30 21.61 -31.45 6.05
CA ALA A 30 22.44 -30.28 5.77
C ALA A 30 23.47 -30.57 4.67
N GLN A 31 24.13 -31.74 4.73
CA GLN A 31 25.08 -32.18 3.71
C GLN A 31 24.40 -32.47 2.38
N GLN A 32 23.27 -33.18 2.38
CA GLN A 32 22.52 -33.55 1.18
C GLN A 32 22.02 -32.32 0.40
N TYR A 33 21.48 -31.33 1.12
CA TYR A 33 20.87 -30.15 0.50
C TYR A 33 21.82 -28.94 0.42
N GLY A 34 23.05 -29.04 0.93
CA GLY A 34 24.03 -27.95 0.91
C GLY A 34 23.57 -26.70 1.68
N ILE A 35 22.89 -26.90 2.82
CA ILE A 35 22.33 -25.82 3.65
C ILE A 35 22.84 -25.92 5.09
N GLY A 36 22.81 -24.79 5.82
CA GLY A 36 23.21 -24.77 7.23
C GLY A 36 22.28 -25.58 8.13
N LEU A 37 22.83 -26.15 9.21
CA LEU A 37 22.08 -26.94 10.21
C LEU A 37 20.87 -26.19 10.78
N ASP A 38 21.02 -24.90 11.06
CA ASP A 38 19.92 -24.08 11.60
C ASP A 38 18.80 -23.88 10.56
N THR A 39 19.14 -23.89 9.27
CA THR A 39 18.13 -23.84 8.20
C THR A 39 17.34 -25.15 8.14
N VAL A 40 18.00 -26.30 8.31
CA VAL A 40 17.34 -27.61 8.42
C VAL A 40 16.39 -27.63 9.62
N ARG A 41 16.90 -27.33 10.82
CA ARG A 41 16.11 -27.29 12.06
C ARG A 41 14.91 -26.37 11.95
N LYS A 42 15.14 -25.15 11.45
CA LYS A 42 14.08 -24.15 11.23
C LYS A 42 12.96 -24.69 10.35
N TRP A 43 13.28 -25.28 9.20
CA TRP A 43 12.26 -25.74 8.26
C TRP A 43 11.58 -27.03 8.70
N ARG A 44 12.31 -27.92 9.37
CA ARG A 44 11.80 -29.17 9.94
C ARG A 44 10.71 -28.94 10.99
N HIS A 45 10.90 -27.95 11.87
CA HIS A 45 9.94 -27.63 12.93
C HIS A 45 8.82 -26.67 12.51
N ARG A 46 8.88 -26.10 11.30
CA ARG A 46 7.82 -25.23 10.78
C ARG A 46 6.64 -26.05 10.28
N THR A 47 5.45 -25.52 10.47
CA THR A 47 4.20 -26.11 9.94
C THR A 47 3.93 -25.76 8.48
N THR A 48 4.61 -24.74 7.94
CA THR A 48 4.44 -24.26 6.57
C THR A 48 5.75 -24.28 5.77
N VAL A 49 5.64 -24.38 4.44
CA VAL A 49 6.79 -24.37 3.52
C VAL A 49 6.98 -23.02 2.82
N HIS A 50 6.02 -22.12 2.97
CA HIS A 50 6.05 -20.78 2.39
C HIS A 50 6.73 -19.80 3.36
N ASP A 51 7.35 -18.77 2.80
CA ASP A 51 7.90 -17.70 3.62
C ASP A 51 6.76 -16.93 4.29
N ALA A 52 6.92 -16.68 5.58
CA ALA A 52 6.00 -15.84 6.34
C ALA A 52 6.20 -14.37 5.94
N SER A 53 5.18 -13.55 6.19
CA SER A 53 5.33 -12.12 6.03
C SER A 53 6.50 -11.60 6.87
N HIS A 54 7.32 -10.72 6.28
CA HIS A 54 8.33 -9.96 7.00
C HIS A 54 7.75 -8.76 7.76
N THR A 55 6.44 -8.52 7.63
CA THR A 55 5.77 -7.46 8.38
C THR A 55 5.75 -7.80 9.87
N PRO A 56 6.19 -6.88 10.76
CA PRO A 56 6.08 -7.09 12.19
C PRO A 56 4.64 -7.37 12.63
N HIS A 57 4.46 -8.29 13.58
CA HIS A 57 3.13 -8.60 14.14
C HIS A 57 2.48 -7.40 14.85
N ARG A 58 3.31 -6.52 15.43
CA ARG A 58 2.88 -5.27 16.05
C ARG A 58 3.62 -4.10 15.42
N LEU A 59 2.89 -3.28 14.69
CA LEU A 59 3.42 -2.03 14.16
C LEU A 59 3.35 -0.96 15.25
N GLN A 60 4.46 -0.22 15.43
CA GLN A 60 4.46 0.97 16.26
C GLN A 60 3.92 2.12 15.40
N THR A 61 2.74 2.60 15.74
CA THR A 61 2.04 3.69 15.04
C THR A 61 1.93 4.90 15.96
N THR A 62 1.96 6.09 15.37
CA THR A 62 1.75 7.34 16.12
C THR A 62 0.32 7.46 16.62
N LEU A 63 -0.64 6.96 15.83
CA LEU A 63 -2.05 6.98 16.17
C LEU A 63 -2.47 5.71 16.91
N ASN A 64 -3.41 5.87 17.84
CA ASN A 64 -4.16 4.75 18.38
C ASN A 64 -5.23 4.27 17.38
N ALA A 65 -5.83 3.11 17.66
CA ALA A 65 -6.80 2.48 16.77
C ALA A 65 -8.01 3.39 16.44
N ALA A 66 -8.55 4.12 17.41
CA ALA A 66 -9.70 4.99 17.19
C ALA A 66 -9.34 6.21 16.31
N GLN A 67 -8.17 6.80 16.53
CA GLN A 67 -7.66 7.89 15.69
C GLN A 67 -7.42 7.40 14.24
N GLU A 68 -6.88 6.19 14.05
CA GLU A 68 -6.70 5.63 12.71
C GLU A 68 -8.03 5.51 11.96
N GLU A 69 -9.08 5.01 12.62
CA GLU A 69 -10.43 4.93 12.02
C GLU A 69 -10.99 6.32 11.69
N LEU A 70 -10.78 7.31 12.57
CA LEU A 70 -11.21 8.69 12.30
C LEU A 70 -10.51 9.28 11.07
N VAL A 71 -9.20 9.07 10.93
CA VAL A 71 -8.45 9.53 9.75
C VAL A 71 -8.96 8.86 8.47
N VAL A 72 -9.24 7.55 8.51
CA VAL A 72 -9.80 6.81 7.38
C VAL A 72 -11.21 7.32 7.03
N TYR A 73 -12.03 7.58 8.03
CA TYR A 73 -13.34 8.19 7.86
C TYR A 73 -13.25 9.55 7.16
N LEU A 74 -12.38 10.46 7.64
CA LEU A 74 -12.17 11.76 7.02
C LEU A 74 -11.70 11.64 5.56
N ARG A 75 -10.75 10.74 5.28
CA ARG A 75 -10.25 10.48 3.92
C ARG A 75 -11.35 10.02 2.97
N THR A 76 -12.26 9.16 3.45
CA THR A 76 -13.32 8.56 2.62
C THR A 76 -14.51 9.48 2.42
N GLN A 77 -14.87 10.28 3.43
CA GLN A 77 -15.99 11.22 3.34
C GLN A 77 -15.63 12.50 2.60
N LEU A 78 -14.47 13.07 2.89
CA LEU A 78 -14.08 14.38 2.37
C LEU A 78 -13.26 14.28 1.08
N LEU A 79 -12.77 13.09 0.73
CA LEU A 79 -11.91 12.85 -0.44
C LEU A 79 -10.71 13.80 -0.53
N LEU A 80 -10.20 14.26 0.62
CA LEU A 80 -9.09 15.20 0.68
C LEU A 80 -7.82 14.55 0.11
N PRO A 81 -7.02 15.28 -0.70
CA PRO A 81 -5.64 14.92 -1.02
C PRO A 81 -4.80 14.64 0.23
N LEU A 82 -3.66 13.96 0.05
CA LEU A 82 -2.83 13.56 1.19
C LEU A 82 -2.37 14.75 2.05
N ASP A 83 -2.02 15.86 1.41
CA ASP A 83 -1.50 17.05 2.09
C ASP A 83 -2.60 17.85 2.81
N ASP A 84 -3.79 17.95 2.21
CA ASP A 84 -4.93 18.60 2.86
C ASP A 84 -5.43 17.77 4.05
N LEU A 85 -5.48 16.44 3.91
CA LEU A 85 -5.78 15.56 5.03
C LEU A 85 -4.72 15.70 6.13
N LEU A 86 -3.44 15.84 5.79
CA LEU A 86 -2.38 16.03 6.77
C LEU A 86 -2.59 17.30 7.59
N ALA A 87 -3.03 18.40 6.97
CA ALA A 87 -3.34 19.64 7.67
C ALA A 87 -4.47 19.42 8.71
N VAL A 88 -5.57 18.78 8.30
CA VAL A 88 -6.70 18.45 9.20
C VAL A 88 -6.26 17.54 10.35
N VAL A 89 -5.47 16.49 10.05
CA VAL A 89 -5.01 15.55 11.07
C VAL A 89 -4.10 16.22 12.09
N ARG A 90 -3.23 17.13 11.66
CA ARG A 90 -2.35 17.88 12.57
C ARG A 90 -3.11 18.82 13.48
N GLU A 91 -4.12 19.49 12.95
CA GLU A 91 -4.91 20.45 13.71
C GLU A 91 -5.78 19.76 14.77
N PHE A 92 -6.43 18.65 14.42
CA PHE A 92 -7.51 18.11 15.24
C PHE A 92 -7.23 16.74 15.90
N ILE A 93 -6.18 16.02 15.49
CA ILE A 93 -5.99 14.62 15.93
C ILE A 93 -4.60 14.39 16.53
N GLU A 94 -3.55 14.71 15.77
CA GLU A 94 -2.15 14.42 16.15
C GLU A 94 -1.20 15.48 15.55
N PRO A 95 -0.81 16.49 16.35
CA PRO A 95 0.05 17.58 15.89
C PRO A 95 1.41 17.13 15.35
N ALA A 96 1.98 16.06 15.89
CA ALA A 96 3.27 15.53 15.45
C ALA A 96 3.16 14.58 14.24
N MET A 97 1.99 14.48 13.61
CA MET A 97 1.78 13.62 12.45
C MET A 97 2.74 13.99 11.33
N SER A 98 3.46 12.98 10.81
CA SER A 98 4.28 13.13 9.62
C SER A 98 3.51 12.70 8.37
N ARG A 99 3.82 13.34 7.25
CA ARG A 99 3.24 12.99 5.94
C ARG A 99 3.45 11.52 5.58
N SER A 100 4.64 10.98 5.86
CA SER A 100 4.99 9.60 5.57
C SER A 100 4.28 8.60 6.49
N ALA A 101 4.08 8.93 7.76
CA ALA A 101 3.26 8.11 8.67
C ALA A 101 1.80 8.05 8.19
N LEU A 102 1.23 9.19 7.79
CA LEU A 102 -0.11 9.25 7.21
C LEU A 102 -0.23 8.43 5.92
N ASP A 103 0.71 8.57 4.97
CA ASP A 103 0.69 7.77 3.74
C ASP A 103 0.80 6.26 4.03
N ARG A 104 1.68 5.85 4.97
CA ARG A 104 1.81 4.44 5.38
C ARG A 104 0.52 3.91 6.00
N LEU A 105 -0.16 4.70 6.83
CA LEU A 105 -1.48 4.37 7.37
C LEU A 105 -2.48 4.14 6.23
N LEU A 106 -2.61 5.10 5.32
CA LEU A 106 -3.56 5.01 4.22
C LEU A 106 -3.28 3.81 3.29
N ARG A 107 -2.00 3.51 3.00
CA ARG A 107 -1.63 2.31 2.22
C ARG A 107 -1.99 1.03 2.94
N ARG A 108 -1.66 0.92 4.23
CA ARG A 108 -1.99 -0.24 5.06
C ARG A 108 -3.50 -0.48 5.14
N ARG A 109 -4.28 0.59 5.14
CA ARG A 109 -5.74 0.58 5.19
C ARG A 109 -6.42 0.58 3.81
N GLY A 110 -5.67 0.59 2.70
CA GLY A 110 -6.24 0.52 1.35
C GLY A 110 -6.79 1.84 0.77
N HIS A 111 -6.53 2.99 1.40
CA HIS A 111 -7.07 4.31 1.03
C HIS A 111 -6.01 5.29 0.49
N SER A 112 -4.85 4.76 0.05
CA SER A 112 -3.74 5.58 -0.49
C SER A 112 -4.14 6.37 -1.74
N ARG A 113 -4.99 5.80 -2.60
CA ARG A 113 -5.54 6.47 -3.78
C ARG A 113 -6.98 6.87 -3.53
N LEU A 114 -7.32 8.08 -3.99
CA LEU A 114 -8.72 8.52 -4.02
C LEU A 114 -9.47 7.78 -5.14
N PRO A 115 -10.77 7.52 -4.97
CA PRO A 115 -11.60 7.05 -6.07
C PRO A 115 -11.59 8.08 -7.20
N ILE A 116 -11.43 7.60 -8.42
CA ILE A 116 -11.61 8.42 -9.62
C ILE A 116 -13.11 8.67 -9.74
N GLN A 117 -13.54 9.92 -9.58
CA GLN A 117 -14.93 10.26 -9.87
C GLN A 117 -15.17 10.04 -11.37
N PRO A 118 -16.26 9.36 -11.76
CA PRO A 118 -16.61 9.25 -13.17
C PRO A 118 -16.79 10.67 -13.69
N LYS A 119 -15.93 11.06 -14.63
CA LYS A 119 -16.13 12.30 -15.36
C LYS A 119 -17.47 12.13 -16.08
N PRO A 120 -18.44 13.03 -15.93
CA PRO A 120 -19.59 13.00 -16.81
C PRO A 120 -19.04 13.01 -18.24
N GLU A 121 -19.53 12.09 -19.07
CA GLU A 121 -19.30 12.14 -20.51
C GLU A 121 -19.93 13.43 -21.01
N GLY A 122 -19.18 14.53 -20.89
CA GLY A 122 -19.57 15.79 -21.46
C GLY A 122 -19.60 15.57 -22.96
N GLU A 123 -20.71 15.92 -23.60
CA GLU A 123 -20.74 16.09 -25.04
C GLU A 123 -19.62 17.06 -25.41
N HIS A 124 -18.50 16.51 -25.91
CA HIS A 124 -17.41 17.31 -26.44
C HIS A 124 -17.91 17.91 -27.76
N LYS A 125 -18.53 19.08 -27.67
CA LYS A 125 -18.90 19.84 -28.87
C LYS A 125 -17.62 20.41 -29.49
N PRO A 126 -17.41 20.25 -30.80
CA PRO A 126 -16.31 20.92 -31.47
C PRO A 126 -16.46 22.44 -31.29
N PHE A 127 -15.34 23.15 -31.22
CA PHE A 127 -15.36 24.61 -31.25
C PHE A 127 -16.12 25.09 -32.48
N LYS A 128 -16.91 26.15 -32.32
CA LYS A 128 -17.64 26.77 -33.43
C LYS A 128 -16.62 27.25 -34.48
N ALA A 129 -16.82 26.85 -35.73
CA ALA A 129 -16.03 27.39 -36.83
C ALA A 129 -16.48 28.83 -37.11
N TYR A 130 -15.56 29.77 -37.01
CA TYR A 130 -15.78 31.17 -37.36
C TYR A 130 -15.05 31.49 -38.66
N GLU A 131 -15.59 32.42 -39.43
CA GLU A 131 -14.91 32.93 -40.63
C GLU A 131 -13.62 33.67 -40.28
N PRO A 132 -12.65 33.77 -41.20
CA PRO A 132 -11.45 34.58 -41.00
C PRO A 132 -11.79 36.02 -40.60
N GLY A 133 -11.20 36.52 -39.50
CA GLY A 133 -11.46 37.87 -38.96
C GLY A 133 -12.17 37.89 -37.60
N TYR A 134 -12.67 36.74 -37.12
CA TYR A 134 -13.28 36.62 -35.79
C TYR A 134 -12.35 35.86 -34.82
N VAL A 135 -12.34 36.29 -33.55
CA VAL A 135 -11.62 35.62 -32.45
C VAL A 135 -12.63 35.20 -31.39
N HIS A 136 -12.63 33.92 -31.04
CA HIS A 136 -13.43 33.41 -29.93
C HIS A 136 -12.69 33.65 -28.61
N VAL A 137 -13.34 34.35 -27.67
CA VAL A 137 -12.81 34.61 -26.32
C VAL A 137 -13.84 34.15 -25.31
N ASP A 138 -13.43 33.21 -24.46
CA ASP A 138 -14.27 32.70 -23.38
C ASP A 138 -13.96 33.46 -22.09
N VAL A 139 -14.87 34.34 -21.66
CA VAL A 139 -14.69 35.16 -20.46
C VAL A 139 -15.42 34.50 -19.29
N LYS A 140 -14.65 34.06 -18.29
CA LYS A 140 -15.19 33.59 -17.01
C LYS A 140 -15.04 34.68 -15.95
N TYR A 141 -16.17 35.15 -15.43
CA TYR A 141 -16.18 36.07 -14.30
C TYR A 141 -16.00 35.27 -13.01
N LEU A 142 -15.03 35.68 -12.19
CA LEU A 142 -14.91 35.17 -10.83
C LEU A 142 -16.04 35.74 -9.97
N PRO A 143 -16.58 34.98 -9.00
CA PRO A 143 -17.54 35.50 -8.05
C PRO A 143 -16.96 36.69 -7.30
N GLN A 144 -17.79 37.70 -7.03
CA GLN A 144 -17.39 38.87 -6.26
C GLN A 144 -17.07 38.43 -4.83
N MET A 145 -15.80 38.50 -4.43
CA MET A 145 -15.41 38.19 -3.05
C MET A 145 -15.82 39.35 -2.15
N HIS A 146 -16.74 39.09 -1.22
CA HIS A 146 -17.03 40.02 -0.12
C HIS A 146 -15.93 39.91 0.94
N ALA A 147 -15.38 41.06 1.33
CA ALA A 147 -14.40 41.19 2.41
C ALA A 147 -15.10 41.28 3.77
#